data_AF-A0A967V7R1-F1
#
_entry.id   AF-A0A967V7R1-F1
#
_cell.length_a   1.000
_cell.length_b   1.000
_cell.length_c   1.000
_cell.angle_alpha   90.00
_cell.angle_beta   90.00
_cell.angle_gamma   90.00
#
_symmetry.space_group_name_H-M   'P 1'
#
loop_
_entity.id
_entity.type
_entity.pdbx_description
1 polymer ?
#
loop_
_entity_poly.entity_id
_entity_poly.type
_entity_poly.pdbx_seq_one_letter_code
_entity_poly.pdbx_strand_id
1 'polypeptide(L)'
;FEQQQVYEKYRETFQVGKVEVVLDEMPFGNFVELEGEEKEIRKTADLLQLDWDNRILDNYLALMSRLKAHHELPFDNLTFENFADLDISIADLF
;
A
#
# COMPACT_ATOMS: atom_id res chain seq x y z
N PHE A 1 9.86 -14.04 -23.24
CA PHE A 1 8.98 -14.32 -22.09
C PHE A 1 9.18 -13.19 -21.10
N GLU A 2 8.14 -12.42 -20.82
CA GLU A 2 8.20 -11.32 -19.85
C GLU A 2 8.15 -11.88 -18.42
N GLN A 3 8.95 -11.28 -17.53
CA GLN A 3 8.99 -11.64 -16.12
C GLN A 3 7.68 -11.20 -15.47
N GLN A 4 6.86 -12.16 -15.03
CA GLN A 4 5.64 -11.87 -14.26
C GLN A 4 6.02 -11.70 -12.79
N GLN A 5 5.75 -10.53 -12.23
CA GLN A 5 5.93 -10.24 -10.81
C GLN A 5 4.68 -10.70 -10.05
N VAL A 6 4.86 -11.57 -9.04
CA VAL A 6 3.77 -12.02 -8.16
C VAL A 6 3.71 -11.09 -6.95
N TYR A 7 2.50 -10.71 -6.53
CA TYR A 7 2.29 -10.02 -5.27
C TYR A 7 1.09 -10.59 -4.50
N GLU A 8 1.20 -10.59 -3.18
CA GLU A 8 0.19 -11.07 -2.24
C GLU A 8 -0.30 -9.91 -1.37
N LYS A 9 -1.56 -9.99 -0.95
CA LYS A 9 -2.15 -9.07 0.02
C LYS A 9 -3.38 -9.68 0.68
N TYR A 10 -3.66 -9.25 1.91
CA TYR A 10 -4.98 -9.42 2.51
C TYR A 10 -5.75 -8.10 2.39
N ARG A 11 -7.00 -8.17 1.94
CA ARG A 11 -7.84 -7.00 1.66
C ARG A 11 -9.17 -7.11 2.39
N GLU A 12 -9.56 -6.02 3.04
CA GLU A 12 -10.92 -5.80 3.49
C GLU A 12 -11.48 -4.51 2.86
N THR A 13 -12.73 -4.57 2.41
CA THR A 13 -13.38 -3.47 1.69
C THR A 13 -14.64 -3.02 2.42
N PHE A 14 -14.77 -1.72 2.63
CA PHE A 14 -15.91 -1.08 3.26
C PHE A 14 -16.50 0.00 2.36
N GLN A 15 -17.78 0.28 2.52
CA GLN A 15 -18.45 1.40 1.87
C GLN A 15 -18.75 2.49 2.91
N VAL A 16 -18.13 3.66 2.77
CA VAL A 16 -18.38 4.84 3.61
C VAL A 16 -19.02 5.93 2.75
N GLY A 17 -20.35 6.03 2.82
CA GLY A 17 -21.11 6.95 1.97
C GLY A 17 -20.89 6.62 0.49
N LYS A 18 -20.26 7.53 -0.26
CA LYS A 18 -19.93 7.39 -1.69
C LYS A 18 -18.49 6.94 -1.97
N VAL A 19 -17.72 6.63 -0.93
CA VAL A 19 -16.31 6.25 -1.04
C VAL A 19 -16.15 4.79 -0.64
N GLU A 20 -15.47 4.03 -1.48
CA GLU A 20 -14.97 2.71 -1.10
C GLU A 20 -13.68 2.90 -0.31
N VAL A 21 -13.64 2.31 0.89
CA VAL A 21 -12.49 2.35 1.80
C VAL A 21 -11.91 0.95 1.84
N VAL A 22 -10.67 0.82 1.38
CA VAL A 22 -9.98 -0.46 1.27
C VAL A 22 -8.85 -0.49 2.29
N LEU A 23 -8.79 -1.53 3.10
CA LEU A 23 -7.66 -1.83 3.97
C LEU A 23 -6.85 -2.96 3.35
N ASP A 24 -5.59 -2.68 3.01
CA ASP A 24 -4.66 -3.64 2.44
C ASP A 24 -3.53 -3.92 3.44
N GLU A 25 -3.39 -5.17 3.85
CA GLU A 25 -2.19 -5.68 4.51
C GLU A 25 -1.25 -6.23 3.43
N MET A 26 -0.11 -5.57 3.28
CA MET A 26 0.99 -5.94 2.38
C MET A 26 2.16 -6.48 3.20
N PRO A 27 3.07 -7.27 2.59
CA PRO A 27 4.25 -7.80 3.29
C PRO A 27 5.14 -6.75 3.98
N PHE A 28 5.11 -5.49 3.52
CA PHE A 28 5.91 -4.39 4.06
C PHE A 28 5.10 -3.32 4.81
N GLY A 29 3.80 -3.55 5.07
CA GLY A 29 2.99 -2.59 5.82
C GLY A 29 1.51 -2.60 5.49
N ASN A 30 0.76 -1.81 6.26
CA ASN A 30 -0.69 -1.65 6.11
C ASN A 30 -1.03 -0.34 5.40
N PHE A 31 -2.03 -0.40 4.52
CA PHE A 31 -2.46 0.73 3.70
C PHE A 31 -3.96 0.92 3.77
N VAL A 32 -4.38 2.16 3.58
CA VAL A 32 -5.78 2.51 3.32
C VAL A 32 -5.87 3.18 1.95
N GLU A 33 -6.72 2.64 1.08
CA GLU A 33 -7.09 3.28 -0.19
C GLU A 33 -8.50 3.87 -0.06
N LEU A 34 -8.68 5.07 -0.60
CA LEU A 34 -9.97 5.74 -0.69
C LEU A 34 -10.32 5.91 -2.16
N GLU A 35 -11.32 5.20 -2.64
CA GLU A 35 -11.75 5.22 -4.04
C GLU A 35 -13.11 5.89 -4.21
N GLY A 36 -13.21 6.83 -5.15
CA GLY A 36 -14.43 7.61 -5.40
C GLY A 36 -14.15 8.95 -6.07
N GLU A 37 -15.14 9.83 -6.06
CA GLU A 37 -14.93 11.23 -6.51
C GLU A 37 -14.04 11.99 -5.52
N GLU A 38 -13.08 12.79 -6.00
CA GLU A 38 -12.09 13.50 -5.15
C GLU A 38 -12.73 14.25 -3.98
N LYS A 39 -13.84 14.95 -4.25
CA LYS A 39 -14.56 15.70 -3.22
C LYS A 39 -15.07 14.81 -2.09
N GLU A 40 -15.52 13.60 -2.41
CA GLU A 40 -16.01 12.64 -1.42
C GLU A 40 -14.84 11.94 -0.72
N ILE A 41 -13.77 11.61 -1.44
CA ILE A 41 -12.52 11.07 -0.86
C ILE A 41 -11.98 12.02 0.22
N ARG A 42 -11.87 13.32 -0.07
CA ARG A 42 -11.38 14.32 0.90
C ARG A 42 -12.22 14.34 2.17
N LYS A 43 -13.56 14.36 2.04
CA LYS A 43 -14.46 14.30 3.20
C LYS A 43 -14.29 13.02 4.01
N THR A 44 -14.12 11.89 3.34
CA THR A 44 -13.92 10.59 4.00
C THR A 44 -12.56 10.53 4.69
N ALA A 45 -11.50 11.07 4.09
CA ALA A 45 -10.20 11.20 4.74
C ALA A 45 -10.29 12.05 6.02
N ASP A 46 -10.96 13.21 5.95
CA ASP A 46 -11.20 14.07 7.12
C ASP A 46 -12.00 13.34 8.21
N LEU A 47 -13.05 12.61 7.82
CA LEU A 47 -13.89 11.82 8.73
C LEU A 47 -13.08 10.72 9.45
N LEU A 48 -12.18 10.06 8.74
CA LEU A 48 -11.32 9.00 9.25
C LEU A 48 -10.04 9.54 9.91
N GLN A 49 -9.89 10.87 10.01
CA GLN A 49 -8.71 11.54 10.57
C GLN A 49 -7.40 11.15 9.87
N LEU A 50 -7.46 10.92 8.56
CA LEU A 50 -6.29 10.65 7.73
C LEU A 50 -5.69 11.97 7.25
N ASP A 51 -4.36 12.10 7.35
CA ASP A 51 -3.64 13.28 6.88
C ASP A 51 -3.64 13.32 5.34
N TRP A 52 -4.44 14.23 4.77
CA TRP A 52 -4.56 14.40 3.34
C TRP A 52 -3.24 14.82 2.68
N ASP A 53 -2.43 15.64 3.36
CA ASP A 53 -1.20 16.19 2.80
C ASP A 53 -0.06 15.16 2.83
N ASN A 54 -0.17 14.16 3.72
CA ASN A 54 0.75 13.03 3.80
C ASN A 54 0.23 11.75 3.10
N ARG A 55 -0.52 11.90 2.00
CA ARG A 55 -1.00 10.77 1.21
C ARG A 55 0.09 10.20 0.30
N ILE A 56 0.04 8.89 0.10
CA ILE A 56 0.91 8.18 -0.85
C ILE A 56 0.24 8.14 -2.22
N LEU A 57 0.97 8.52 -3.27
CA LEU A 57 0.49 8.50 -4.67
C LEU A 57 1.07 7.35 -5.50
N ASP A 58 2.11 6.69 -4.97
CA ASP A 58 2.73 5.53 -5.59
C ASP A 58 1.86 4.29 -5.36
N ASN A 59 1.79 3.40 -6.36
CA ASN A 59 1.20 2.08 -6.18
C ASN A 59 2.17 1.11 -5.46
N TYR A 60 1.68 -0.05 -5.03
CA TYR A 60 2.48 -1.03 -4.28
C TYR A 60 3.74 -1.52 -4.99
N LEU A 61 3.73 -1.64 -6.33
CA LEU A 61 4.92 -2.09 -7.07
C LEU A 61 5.99 -0.99 -7.16
N ALA A 62 5.57 0.28 -7.26
CA ALA A 62 6.48 1.41 -7.18
C ALA A 62 7.10 1.51 -5.78
N LEU A 63 6.29 1.35 -4.72
CA LEU A 63 6.79 1.29 -3.34
C LEU A 63 7.75 0.11 -3.12
N MET A 64 7.40 -1.08 -3.62
CA MET A 64 8.26 -2.27 -3.58
C MET A 64 9.60 -2.01 -4.29
N SER A 65 9.58 -1.40 -5.46
CA SER A 65 10.80 -1.05 -6.20
C SER A 65 11.71 -0.12 -5.39
N ARG A 66 11.11 0.87 -4.72
CA ARG A 66 11.84 1.80 -3.83
C ARG A 66 12.42 1.08 -2.60
N LEU A 67 11.63 0.25 -1.92
CA LEU A 67 12.11 -0.56 -0.78
C LEU A 67 13.21 -1.53 -1.19
N LYS A 68 13.05 -2.22 -2.31
CA LYS A 68 14.05 -3.12 -2.88
C LYS A 68 15.37 -2.39 -3.13
N ALA A 69 15.33 -1.19 -3.68
CA ALA A 69 16.53 -0.38 -3.89
C ALA A 69 17.14 0.11 -2.56
N HIS A 70 16.30 0.47 -1.58
CA HIS A 70 16.76 0.98 -0.29
C HIS A 70 17.44 -0.09 0.57
N HIS A 71 16.90 -1.32 0.61
CA HIS A 71 17.41 -2.44 1.42
C HIS A 71 18.19 -3.49 0.61
N GLU A 72 18.46 -3.23 -0.67
CA GLU A 72 19.15 -4.15 -1.59
C GLU A 72 18.52 -5.56 -1.65
N LEU A 73 17.18 -5.64 -1.69
CA LEU A 73 16.46 -6.92 -1.58
C LEU A 73 16.76 -7.85 -2.77
N PRO A 74 17.05 -9.15 -2.53
CA PRO A 74 17.49 -10.08 -3.56
C PRO A 74 16.34 -10.75 -4.33
N PHE A 75 15.11 -10.26 -4.20
CA PHE A 75 13.90 -10.85 -4.80
C PHE A 75 13.03 -9.82 -5.51
N ASP A 76 12.21 -10.29 -6.45
CA ASP A 76 11.27 -9.47 -7.22
C ASP A 76 9.82 -9.63 -6.74
N ASN A 77 9.45 -10.80 -6.22
CA ASN A 77 8.07 -11.07 -5.83
C ASN A 77 7.73 -10.42 -4.49
N LEU A 78 6.58 -9.75 -4.43
CA LEU A 78 6.04 -9.12 -3.23
C LEU A 78 5.14 -10.11 -2.48
N THR A 79 5.74 -11.16 -1.93
CA THR A 79 5.03 -12.22 -1.19
C THR A 79 5.33 -12.12 0.30
N PHE A 80 4.43 -12.59 1.16
CA PHE A 80 4.67 -12.59 2.60
C PHE A 80 5.88 -13.45 2.98
N GLU A 81 6.09 -14.56 2.28
CA GLU A 81 7.23 -15.45 2.49
C GLU A 81 8.58 -14.74 2.29
N ASN A 82 8.70 -13.88 1.27
CA ASN A 82 9.94 -13.15 1.01
C ASN A 82 10.30 -12.13 2.10
N PHE A 83 9.30 -11.66 2.85
CA PHE A 83 9.44 -10.66 3.91
C PHE A 83 9.39 -11.27 5.32
N ALA A 84 9.08 -12.56 5.47
CA ALA A 84 8.74 -13.18 6.76
C ALA A 84 9.82 -13.03 7.86
N ASP A 85 11.09 -13.02 7.47
CA ASP A 85 12.24 -12.90 8.37
C ASP A 85 12.95 -11.55 8.27
N LEU A 86 12.33 -10.54 7.63
CA LEU A 86 12.89 -9.21 7.45
C LEU A 86 12.18 -8.21 8.36
N ASP A 87 12.96 -7.41 9.09
CA ASP A 87 12.45 -6.24 9.80
C ASP A 87 12.49 -5.02 8.87
N ILE A 88 11.54 -4.97 7.94
CA ILE A 88 11.41 -3.93 6.91
C ILE A 88 10.00 -3.37 6.94
N SER A 89 9.89 -2.05 6.88
CA SER A 89 8.63 -1.33 6.87
C SER A 89 8.60 -0.32 5.74
N ILE A 90 7.41 -0.07 5.19
CA ILE A 90 7.22 1.05 4.28
C ILE A 90 7.63 2.40 4.91
N ALA A 91 7.58 2.51 6.24
CA ALA A 91 8.02 3.68 6.97
C ALA A 91 9.51 3.98 6.76
N ASP A 92 10.33 3.01 6.35
CA ASP A 92 11.76 3.22 6.08
C ASP A 92 12.01 4.15 4.86
N LEU A 93 10.96 4.41 4.06
CA LEU A 93 11.01 5.33 2.92
C LEU A 93 10.62 6.79 3.24
N PHE A 94 10.19 7.09 4.47
CA PHE A 94 9.60 8.39 4.85
C PHE A 94 10.26 9.02 6.09
#